data_AF-A0A8T6Y7B8-F1
#
_entry.id   AF-A0A8T6Y7B8-F1
#
_cell.length_a   1.000
_cell.length_b   1.000
_cell.length_c   1.000
_cell.angle_alpha   90.00
_cell.angle_beta   90.00
_cell.angle_gamma   90.00
#
_symmetry.space_group_name_H-M   'P 1'
#
loop_
_entity.id
_entity.type
_entity.pdbx_description
1 polymer ?
#
loop_
_entity_poly.entity_id
_entity_poly.type
_entity_poly.pdbx_seq_one_letter_code
_entity_poly.pdbx_strand_id
1 'polypeptide(L)'
;MSEVLNRRSFLKVQINFVESMCFPPRDGELSGLLTGEHEELEALFPEYAEYTRKIDFSVYDIREILSEKVRALLTREGTKARDFLDVYFICKRLGIKLEDVEGCIVSKTNFAIELYDKYRFNLKEKNALLQSGKIFDWGRERDLLLSEIDDMDFYSFLSEFQVFLRKIIKNIEQET
;
A
#
# COMPACT_ATOMS: atom_id res chain seq x y z
N MET A 1 20.85 -27.18 22.35
CA MET A 1 21.41 -27.15 23.72
C MET A 1 22.89 -27.44 23.62
N SER A 2 23.78 -26.57 24.09
CA SER A 2 25.18 -26.97 24.29
C SER A 2 25.23 -27.72 25.62
N GLU A 3 25.35 -29.05 25.56
CA GLU A 3 25.42 -29.94 26.74
C GLU A 3 26.63 -29.66 27.65
N VAL A 4 27.56 -28.79 27.23
CA VAL A 4 28.86 -28.62 27.90
C VAL A 4 28.91 -27.42 28.85
N LEU A 5 28.02 -26.41 28.75
CA LEU A 5 28.21 -25.14 29.48
C LEU A 5 27.02 -24.61 30.28
N ASN A 6 25.86 -25.27 30.31
CA ASN A 6 24.66 -24.89 31.09
C ASN A 6 24.29 -23.39 31.04
N ARG A 7 24.67 -22.67 29.97
CA ARG A 7 24.37 -21.26 29.74
C ARG A 7 23.22 -21.17 28.73
N ARG A 8 22.15 -20.45 29.11
CA ARG A 8 21.09 -20.08 28.18
C ARG A 8 21.68 -19.13 27.13
N SER A 9 21.97 -19.64 25.94
CA SER A 9 22.35 -18.83 24.79
C SER A 9 21.10 -18.23 24.16
N PHE A 10 20.99 -16.91 24.18
CA PHE A 10 19.92 -16.17 23.49
C PHE A 10 20.28 -16.04 22.01
N LEU A 11 19.48 -16.63 21.12
CA LEU A 11 19.61 -16.45 19.68
C LEU A 11 18.73 -15.25 19.27
N LYS A 12 19.34 -14.10 18.99
CA LYS A 12 18.64 -12.98 18.35
C LYS A 12 18.68 -13.19 16.83
N VAL A 13 17.56 -13.62 16.25
CA VAL A 13 17.37 -13.62 14.79
C VAL A 13 16.75 -12.28 14.40
N GLN A 14 17.43 -11.53 13.53
CA GLN A 14 16.90 -10.30 12.94
C GLN A 14 16.83 -10.49 11.43
N ILE A 15 15.63 -10.36 10.89
CA ILE A 15 15.38 -10.40 9.45
C ILE A 15 15.17 -8.95 9.01
N ASN A 16 16.11 -8.39 8.27
CA ASN A 16 15.96 -7.08 7.66
C ASN A 16 15.38 -7.31 6.26
N PHE A 17 14.13 -6.90 6.05
CA PHE A 17 13.53 -6.89 4.72
C PHE A 17 14.12 -5.70 3.97
N VAL A 18 14.98 -5.98 2.99
CA VAL A 18 15.50 -4.97 2.08
C VAL A 18 14.44 -4.79 1.00
N GLU A 19 13.65 -3.73 1.13
CA GLU A 19 12.72 -3.29 0.11
C GLU A 19 13.43 -2.30 -0.82
N SER A 20 13.25 -2.48 -2.14
CA SER A 20 13.75 -1.54 -3.13
C SER A 20 12.83 -0.32 -3.18
N MET A 21 13.40 0.86 -2.94
CA MET A 21 12.72 2.14 -2.99
C MET A 21 12.92 2.77 -4.37
N CYS A 22 11.86 2.97 -5.15
CA CYS A 22 11.94 3.64 -6.45
C CYS A 22 11.96 5.15 -6.30
N PHE A 23 11.28 5.65 -5.27
CA PHE A 23 11.14 7.07 -4.99
C PHE A 23 11.74 7.38 -3.60
N PRO A 24 12.54 8.45 -3.48
CA PRO A 24 13.10 8.84 -2.20
C PRO A 24 11.98 9.24 -1.22
N PRO A 25 12.16 9.00 0.08
CA PRO A 25 11.26 9.52 1.10
C PRO A 25 11.13 11.04 1.01
N ARG A 26 10.00 11.57 1.47
CA ARG A 26 9.73 13.00 1.59
C ARG A 26 9.61 13.40 3.05
N ASP A 27 9.90 14.64 3.36
CA ASP A 27 9.61 15.19 4.68
C ASP A 27 8.11 15.43 4.81
N GLY A 28 7.55 15.05 5.97
CA GLY A 28 6.15 15.25 6.30
C GLY A 28 5.98 15.64 7.77
N GLU A 29 4.83 16.23 8.08
CA GLU A 29 4.47 16.66 9.43
C GLU A 29 3.27 15.85 9.92
N LEU A 30 3.36 15.27 11.13
CA LEU A 30 2.18 14.71 11.79
C LEU A 30 1.34 15.87 12.31
N SER A 31 0.08 15.92 11.87
CA SER A 31 -0.94 16.76 12.48
C SER A 31 -1.76 15.92 13.45
N GLY A 32 -1.94 16.42 14.67
CA GLY A 32 -2.84 15.82 15.65
C GLY A 32 -4.30 15.92 15.22
N LEU A 33 -5.18 15.18 15.90
CA LEU A 33 -6.63 15.30 15.69
C LEU A 33 -7.19 16.64 16.19
N LEU A 34 -6.48 17.28 17.13
CA LEU A 34 -6.79 18.59 17.67
C LEU A 34 -6.02 19.62 16.85
N THR A 35 -6.68 20.16 15.82
CA THR A 35 -6.11 21.19 14.94
C THR A 35 -6.68 22.55 15.30
N GLY A 36 -5.81 23.53 15.60
CA GLY A 36 -6.20 24.89 15.96
C GLY A 36 -5.88 25.24 17.41
N GLU A 37 -6.25 26.45 17.82
CA GLU A 37 -6.11 26.92 19.21
C GLU A 37 -7.40 26.60 19.99
N HIS A 38 -7.25 26.03 21.18
CA HIS A 38 -8.38 25.66 22.04
C HIS A 38 -8.15 26.17 23.47
N GLU A 39 -8.52 27.43 23.73
CA GLU A 39 -8.29 28.12 25.01
C GLU A 39 -8.82 27.36 26.22
N GLU A 40 -10.00 26.73 26.11
CA GLU A 40 -10.60 25.95 27.19
C GLU A 40 -9.79 24.68 27.51
N LEU A 41 -9.26 24.00 26.49
CA LEU A 41 -8.46 22.79 26.69
C LEU A 41 -7.08 23.14 27.25
N GLU A 42 -6.50 24.25 26.81
CA GLU A 42 -5.23 24.74 27.31
C GLU A 42 -5.32 25.15 28.79
N ALA A 43 -6.45 25.73 29.22
CA ALA A 43 -6.70 26.07 30.62
C ALA A 43 -6.95 24.84 31.52
N LEU A 44 -7.60 23.80 30.99
CA LEU A 44 -7.98 22.61 31.76
C LEU A 44 -6.89 21.53 31.77
N PHE A 45 -6.04 21.48 30.76
CA PHE A 45 -5.04 20.43 30.56
C PHE A 45 -3.68 21.04 30.16
N PRO A 46 -2.75 21.26 31.11
CA PRO A 46 -1.43 21.84 30.83
C PRO A 46 -0.59 21.02 29.84
N GLU A 47 -0.83 19.71 29.73
CA GLU A 47 -0.17 18.82 28.76
C GLU A 47 -0.68 19.00 27.33
N TYR A 48 -1.72 19.82 27.12
CA TYR A 48 -2.34 20.08 25.83
C TYR A 48 -1.33 20.49 24.75
N ALA A 49 -0.33 21.28 25.11
CA ALA A 49 0.75 21.72 24.22
C ALA A 49 1.60 20.56 23.66
N GLU A 50 1.72 19.44 24.37
CA GLU A 50 2.43 18.27 23.87
C GLU A 50 1.61 17.53 22.79
N TYR A 51 0.29 17.52 22.92
CA TYR A 51 -0.62 16.83 21.99
C TYR A 51 -0.90 17.61 20.70
N THR A 52 -0.65 18.93 20.69
CA THR A 52 -0.75 19.79 19.50
C THR A 52 0.59 19.97 18.78
N ARG A 53 1.69 19.50 19.38
CA ARG A 53 3.02 19.62 18.79
C ARG A 53 3.09 18.88 17.46
N LYS A 54 3.48 19.60 16.42
CA LYS A 54 3.84 19.02 15.12
C LYS A 54 5.14 18.22 15.24
N ILE A 55 5.14 17.03 14.65
CA ILE A 55 6.30 16.13 14.64
C ILE A 55 6.71 15.91 13.20
N ASP A 56 7.94 16.30 12.89
CA ASP A 56 8.53 16.08 11.57
C ASP A 56 9.04 14.65 11.45
N PHE A 57 8.78 14.01 10.33
CA PHE A 57 9.23 12.65 10.06
C PHE A 57 9.29 12.38 8.56
N SER A 58 10.14 11.42 8.20
CA SER A 58 10.28 10.95 6.83
C SER A 58 9.09 10.06 6.47
N VAL A 59 8.33 10.45 5.44
CA VAL A 59 7.20 9.71 4.89
C VAL A 59 7.55 9.12 3.52
N TYR A 60 6.86 8.03 3.15
CA TYR A 60 6.95 7.50 1.80
C TYR A 60 6.41 8.50 0.77
N ASP A 61 7.09 8.61 -0.36
CA ASP A 61 6.51 9.28 -1.53
C ASP A 61 5.21 8.57 -1.90
N ILE A 62 4.18 9.34 -2.21
CA ILE A 62 2.88 8.79 -2.59
C ILE A 62 2.95 7.85 -3.80
N ARG A 63 3.90 8.07 -4.72
CA ARG A 63 4.18 7.18 -5.85
C ARG A 63 4.73 5.83 -5.39
N GLU A 64 5.51 5.82 -4.32
CA GLU A 64 6.00 4.61 -3.67
C GLU A 64 4.84 3.82 -3.05
N ILE A 65 3.97 4.52 -2.30
CA ILE A 65 2.77 3.92 -1.69
C ILE A 65 1.86 3.32 -2.76
N LEU A 66 1.62 4.05 -3.85
CA LEU A 66 0.81 3.59 -4.97
C LEU A 66 1.42 2.33 -5.62
N SER A 67 2.73 2.35 -5.85
CA SER A 67 3.44 1.21 -6.44
C SER A 67 3.30 -0.05 -5.57
N GLU A 68 3.46 0.09 -4.26
CA GLU A 68 3.29 -1.00 -3.30
C GLU A 68 1.85 -1.52 -3.22
N LYS A 69 0.86 -0.62 -3.31
CA LYS A 69 -0.55 -1.00 -3.34
C LYS A 69 -0.86 -1.88 -4.54
N VAL A 70 -0.39 -1.49 -5.73
CA VAL A 70 -0.59 -2.27 -6.96
C VAL A 70 0.17 -3.59 -6.92
N ARG A 71 1.44 -3.59 -6.50
CA ARG A 71 2.23 -4.82 -6.32
C ARG A 71 1.54 -5.79 -5.36
N ALA A 72 1.04 -5.31 -4.23
CA ALA A 72 0.34 -6.13 -3.24
C ALA A 72 -0.98 -6.70 -3.79
N LEU A 73 -1.73 -5.93 -4.58
CA LEU A 73 -2.95 -6.38 -5.26
C LEU A 73 -2.67 -7.57 -6.19
N LEU A 74 -1.55 -7.51 -6.92
CA LEU A 74 -1.12 -8.55 -7.86
C LEU A 74 -0.53 -9.80 -7.19
N THR A 75 0.03 -9.70 -5.98
CA THR A 75 0.81 -10.80 -5.36
C THR A 75 0.21 -11.40 -4.10
N ARG A 76 -0.82 -10.78 -3.50
CA ARG A 76 -1.56 -11.36 -2.37
C ARG A 76 -2.54 -12.43 -2.85
N GLU A 77 -2.81 -13.40 -1.99
CA GLU A 77 -3.80 -14.47 -2.22
C GLU A 77 -5.22 -13.88 -2.34
N GLY A 78 -5.66 -13.12 -1.33
CA GLY A 78 -6.97 -12.46 -1.32
C GLY A 78 -7.00 -11.11 -2.05
N THR A 79 -8.16 -10.75 -2.62
CA THR A 79 -8.44 -9.40 -3.11
C THR A 79 -9.10 -8.60 -1.99
N LYS A 80 -8.59 -7.39 -1.69
CA LYS A 80 -9.19 -6.47 -0.72
C LYS A 80 -9.77 -5.25 -1.45
N ALA A 81 -11.06 -4.99 -1.29
CA ALA A 81 -11.72 -3.83 -1.90
C ALA A 81 -11.03 -2.50 -1.52
N ARG A 82 -10.51 -2.40 -0.30
CA ARG A 82 -9.75 -1.24 0.19
C ARG A 82 -8.53 -0.90 -0.66
N ASP A 83 -7.78 -1.89 -1.15
CA ASP A 83 -6.59 -1.62 -1.95
C ASP A 83 -6.99 -0.97 -3.30
N PHE A 84 -8.15 -1.29 -3.88
CA PHE A 84 -8.68 -0.62 -5.07
C PHE A 84 -9.14 0.81 -4.79
N LEU A 85 -9.78 1.01 -3.63
CA LEU A 85 -10.18 2.34 -3.18
C LEU A 85 -9.00 3.25 -2.93
N ASP A 86 -7.95 2.74 -2.30
CA ASP A 86 -6.72 3.50 -2.07
C ASP A 86 -6.11 3.95 -3.40
N VAL A 87 -5.97 3.04 -4.38
CA VAL A 87 -5.46 3.40 -5.72
C VAL A 87 -6.35 4.46 -6.38
N TYR A 88 -7.67 4.27 -6.34
CA TYR A 88 -8.64 5.23 -6.89
C TYR A 88 -8.50 6.63 -6.25
N PHE A 89 -8.50 6.70 -4.92
CA PHE A 89 -8.40 7.99 -4.22
C PHE A 89 -7.05 8.65 -4.41
N ILE A 90 -5.96 7.89 -4.45
CA ILE A 90 -4.63 8.44 -4.73
C ILE A 90 -4.61 9.07 -6.12
N CYS A 91 -5.07 8.34 -7.15
CA CYS A 91 -5.08 8.86 -8.52
C CYS A 91 -6.00 10.09 -8.64
N LYS A 92 -7.22 10.00 -8.10
CA LYS A 92 -8.24 11.06 -8.21
C LYS A 92 -7.92 12.31 -7.40
N ARG A 93 -7.49 12.16 -6.14
CA ARG A 93 -7.29 13.31 -5.22
C ARG A 93 -5.91 13.94 -5.37
N LEU A 94 -4.90 13.14 -5.69
CA LEU A 94 -3.50 13.60 -5.75
C LEU A 94 -3.00 13.77 -7.19
N GLY A 95 -3.82 13.42 -8.19
CA GLY A 95 -3.54 13.68 -9.61
C GLY A 95 -2.40 12.84 -10.18
N ILE A 96 -2.10 11.69 -9.56
CA ILE A 96 -1.02 10.79 -10.00
C ILE A 96 -1.56 9.85 -11.06
N LYS A 97 -0.84 9.73 -12.18
CA LYS A 97 -1.16 8.78 -13.23
C LYS A 97 -0.49 7.44 -12.96
N LEU A 98 -1.16 6.35 -13.28
CA LEU A 98 -0.64 5.00 -13.07
C LEU A 98 0.58 4.73 -13.96
N GLU A 99 0.63 5.36 -15.13
CA GLU A 99 1.74 5.29 -16.08
C GLU A 99 3.04 5.86 -15.48
N ASP A 100 2.96 6.86 -14.60
CA ASP A 100 4.13 7.49 -13.98
C ASP A 100 4.86 6.56 -13.00
N VAL A 101 4.18 5.51 -12.53
CA VAL A 101 4.70 4.53 -11.56
C VAL A 101 4.83 3.12 -12.11
N GLU A 102 4.51 2.92 -13.40
CA GLU A 102 4.51 1.62 -14.07
C GLU A 102 5.84 0.87 -13.91
N GLY A 103 6.96 1.52 -14.20
CA GLY A 103 8.28 0.89 -14.10
C GLY A 103 8.62 0.43 -12.68
N CYS A 104 8.20 1.20 -11.67
CA CYS A 104 8.40 0.83 -10.27
C CYS A 104 7.55 -0.39 -9.88
N ILE A 105 6.29 -0.42 -10.32
CA ILE A 105 5.38 -1.55 -10.08
C ILE A 105 5.95 -2.83 -10.68
N VAL A 106 6.42 -2.80 -11.94
CA VAL A 106 7.01 -3.97 -12.61
C VAL A 106 8.24 -4.46 -11.85
N SER A 107 9.20 -3.57 -11.59
CA SER A 107 10.44 -3.90 -10.89
C SER A 107 10.19 -4.53 -9.51
N LYS A 108 9.31 -3.93 -8.70
CA LYS A 108 8.97 -4.46 -7.37
C LYS A 108 8.18 -5.76 -7.43
N THR A 109 7.33 -5.94 -8.44
CA THR A 109 6.59 -7.19 -8.61
C THR A 109 7.53 -8.32 -9.02
N ASN A 110 8.45 -8.08 -9.96
CA ASN A 110 9.48 -9.03 -10.38
C ASN A 110 10.35 -9.45 -9.19
N PHE A 111 10.86 -8.49 -8.43
CA PHE A 111 11.61 -8.76 -7.21
C PHE A 111 10.85 -9.66 -6.22
N ALA A 112 9.55 -9.39 -6.01
CA ALA A 112 8.73 -10.19 -5.10
C ALA A 112 8.53 -11.64 -5.60
N ILE A 113 8.25 -11.84 -6.89
CA ILE A 113 8.02 -13.18 -7.45
C ILE A 113 9.31 -14.00 -7.62
N GLU A 114 10.45 -13.34 -7.80
CA GLU A 114 11.78 -13.98 -7.81
C GLU A 114 12.15 -14.52 -6.43
N LEU A 115 11.80 -13.79 -5.37
CA LEU A 115 12.12 -14.18 -3.99
C LEU A 115 11.20 -15.28 -3.44
N TYR A 116 9.93 -15.32 -3.87
CA TYR A 116 8.93 -16.20 -3.26
C TYR A 116 7.97 -16.83 -4.28
N ASP A 117 8.04 -18.15 -4.44
CA ASP A 117 7.18 -18.92 -5.36
C ASP A 117 5.68 -18.72 -5.11
N LYS A 118 5.27 -18.53 -3.85
CA LYS A 118 3.86 -18.25 -3.50
C LYS A 118 3.32 -17.01 -4.21
N TYR A 119 4.14 -15.99 -4.42
CA TYR A 119 3.72 -14.76 -5.10
C TYR A 119 3.59 -14.96 -6.61
N ARG A 120 4.41 -15.84 -7.20
CA ARG A 120 4.25 -16.26 -8.59
C ARG A 120 2.94 -17.03 -8.79
N PHE A 121 2.57 -17.91 -7.87
CA PHE A 121 1.27 -18.61 -7.92
C PHE A 121 0.09 -17.63 -7.79
N ASN A 122 0.14 -16.77 -6.78
CA ASN A 122 -0.91 -15.76 -6.55
C ASN A 122 -1.07 -14.83 -7.77
N LEU A 123 0.03 -14.42 -8.41
CA LEU A 123 -0.02 -13.60 -9.62
C LEU A 123 -0.77 -14.30 -10.77
N LYS A 124 -0.55 -15.61 -10.95
CA LYS A 124 -1.27 -16.40 -11.95
C LYS A 124 -2.78 -16.47 -11.65
N GLU A 125 -3.15 -16.69 -10.39
CA GLU A 125 -4.56 -16.67 -9.97
C GLU A 125 -5.19 -15.29 -10.17
N LYS A 126 -4.48 -14.21 -9.82
CA LYS A 126 -4.92 -12.84 -10.07
C LYS A 126 -5.10 -12.55 -11.55
N ASN A 127 -4.19 -13.02 -12.40
CA ASN A 127 -4.35 -12.89 -13.85
C ASN A 127 -5.63 -13.59 -14.32
N ALA A 128 -5.91 -14.82 -13.87
CA ALA A 128 -7.15 -15.52 -14.21
C ALA A 128 -8.41 -14.76 -13.76
N LEU A 129 -8.41 -14.22 -12.54
CA LEU A 129 -9.52 -13.40 -12.03
C LEU A 129 -9.70 -12.11 -12.85
N LEU A 130 -8.60 -11.46 -13.22
CA LEU A 130 -8.60 -10.29 -14.10
C LEU A 130 -9.20 -10.63 -15.46
N GLN A 131 -8.80 -11.75 -16.07
CA GLN A 131 -9.38 -12.22 -17.34
C GLN A 131 -10.89 -12.49 -17.23
N SER A 132 -11.37 -12.97 -16.10
CA SER A 132 -12.80 -13.21 -15.86
C SER A 132 -13.63 -11.97 -15.52
N GLY A 133 -13.00 -10.80 -15.31
CA GLY A 133 -13.66 -9.56 -14.89
C GLY A 133 -14.08 -9.53 -13.41
N LYS A 134 -13.75 -10.57 -12.64
CA LYS A 134 -14.14 -10.74 -11.22
C LYS A 134 -13.03 -10.37 -10.26
N ILE A 135 -12.12 -9.48 -10.67
CA ILE A 135 -10.98 -9.10 -9.82
C ILE A 135 -11.43 -8.29 -8.60
N PHE A 136 -12.55 -7.57 -8.71
CA PHE A 136 -13.10 -6.73 -7.66
C PHE A 136 -14.50 -7.19 -7.29
N ASP A 137 -14.78 -7.21 -5.99
CA ASP A 137 -16.12 -7.39 -5.43
C ASP A 137 -16.26 -6.51 -4.20
N TRP A 138 -17.45 -5.95 -4.01
CA TRP A 138 -17.78 -5.23 -2.79
C TRP A 138 -18.07 -6.24 -1.69
N GLY A 139 -17.20 -6.32 -0.71
CA GLY A 139 -17.49 -6.98 0.57
C GLY A 139 -18.24 -6.05 1.52
N ARG A 140 -18.04 -6.25 2.82
CA ARG A 140 -18.57 -5.37 3.88
C ARG A 140 -17.95 -3.97 3.85
N GLU A 141 -16.90 -3.77 3.08
CA GLU A 141 -16.18 -2.51 2.93
C GLU A 141 -17.07 -1.39 2.41
N ARG A 142 -18.09 -1.68 1.59
CA ARG A 142 -19.02 -0.67 1.10
C ARG A 142 -19.77 0.01 2.24
N ASP A 143 -20.19 -0.76 3.23
CA ASP A 143 -20.93 -0.27 4.41
C ASP A 143 -20.04 0.49 5.40
N LEU A 144 -18.71 0.38 5.26
CA LEU A 144 -17.72 1.02 6.14
C LEU A 144 -17.20 2.35 5.57
N LEU A 145 -17.70 2.80 4.42
CA LEU A 145 -17.31 4.07 3.84
C LEU A 145 -17.85 5.23 4.67
N LEU A 146 -16.96 6.13 5.07
CA LEU A 146 -17.31 7.36 5.79
C LEU A 146 -17.87 8.45 4.88
N SER A 147 -17.72 8.29 3.57
CA SER A 147 -18.16 9.24 2.55
C SER A 147 -18.67 8.49 1.33
N GLU A 148 -19.69 9.04 0.67
CA GLU A 148 -20.20 8.52 -0.59
C GLU A 148 -19.12 8.59 -1.68
N ILE A 149 -19.21 7.64 -2.61
CA ILE A 149 -18.36 7.57 -3.79
C ILE A 149 -19.27 7.71 -5.00
N ASP A 150 -18.82 8.46 -6.00
CA ASP A 150 -19.46 8.46 -7.31
C ASP A 150 -19.22 7.08 -7.97
N ASP A 151 -20.25 6.24 -7.92
CA ASP A 151 -20.20 4.88 -8.45
C ASP A 151 -19.84 4.90 -9.95
N MET A 152 -20.37 5.84 -10.75
CA MET A 152 -20.10 5.88 -12.20
C MET A 152 -18.63 6.16 -12.46
N ASP A 153 -18.08 7.15 -11.78
CA ASP A 153 -16.67 7.52 -11.89
C ASP A 153 -15.75 6.39 -11.38
N PHE A 154 -16.09 5.77 -10.24
CA PHE A 154 -15.31 4.66 -9.69
C PHE A 154 -15.27 3.44 -10.60
N TYR A 155 -16.42 3.03 -11.17
CA TYR A 155 -16.46 1.89 -12.08
C TYR A 155 -15.81 2.19 -13.44
N SER A 156 -15.83 3.45 -13.90
CA SER A 156 -15.06 3.88 -15.06
C SER A 156 -13.56 3.74 -14.79
N PHE A 157 -13.09 4.27 -13.66
CA PHE A 157 -11.71 4.13 -13.21
C PHE A 157 -11.31 2.65 -13.07
N LEU A 158 -12.16 1.81 -12.48
CA LEU A 158 -11.87 0.39 -12.30
C LEU A 158 -11.66 -0.32 -13.64
N SER A 159 -12.42 0.07 -14.67
CA SER A 159 -12.28 -0.49 -16.02
C SER A 159 -10.94 -0.13 -16.65
N GLU A 160 -10.53 1.14 -16.54
CA GLU A 160 -9.22 1.62 -16.99
C GLU A 160 -8.08 0.95 -16.21
N PHE A 161 -8.25 0.86 -14.89
CA PHE A 161 -7.27 0.23 -14.01
C PHE A 161 -7.09 -1.25 -14.32
N GLN A 162 -8.16 -1.98 -14.66
CA GLN A 162 -8.04 -3.37 -15.10
C GLN A 162 -7.25 -3.50 -16.41
N VAL A 163 -7.41 -2.57 -17.35
CA VAL A 163 -6.60 -2.54 -18.59
C VAL A 163 -5.13 -2.31 -18.23
N PHE A 164 -4.85 -1.37 -17.33
CA PHE A 164 -3.51 -1.11 -16.82
C PHE A 164 -2.89 -2.36 -16.16
N LEU A 165 -3.62 -3.04 -15.26
CA LEU A 165 -3.12 -4.26 -14.61
C LEU A 165 -2.77 -5.37 -15.61
N ARG A 166 -3.57 -5.54 -16.68
CA ARG A 166 -3.25 -6.51 -17.75
C ARG A 166 -1.96 -6.16 -18.47
N LYS A 167 -1.70 -4.87 -18.69
CA LYS A 167 -0.44 -4.38 -19.27
C LYS A 167 0.73 -4.72 -18.36
N ILE A 168 0.62 -4.43 -17.06
CA ILE A 168 1.65 -4.75 -16.06
C ILE A 168 1.99 -6.24 -16.06
N ILE A 169 0.98 -7.11 -16.01
CA ILE A 169 1.21 -8.58 -16.00
C ILE A 169 1.94 -9.03 -17.27
N LYS A 170 1.57 -8.49 -18.44
CA LYS A 170 2.27 -8.81 -19.70
C LYS A 170 3.74 -8.37 -19.67
N ASN A 171 4.05 -7.20 -19.10
CA ASN A 171 5.43 -6.74 -18.99
C ASN A 171 6.25 -7.64 -18.06
N ILE A 172 5.67 -8.10 -16.95
CA ILE A 172 6.30 -9.05 -16.01
C ILE A 172 6.61 -10.38 -16.72
N GLU A 173 5.67 -10.92 -17.50
CA GLU A 173 5.84 -12.19 -18.23
C GLU A 173 6.87 -12.11 -19.37
N GLN A 174 7.23 -10.93 -19.86
CA GLN A 174 8.25 -10.74 -20.90
C GLN A 174 9.67 -10.66 -20.35
N GLU A 175 9.83 -10.37 -19.05
CA GLU A 175 11.13 -10.25 -18.37
C GLU A 175 11.56 -11.56 -17.66
N THR A 176 10.69 -12.59 -17.65
CA THR A 176 10.95 -13.91 -17.03
C THR A 176 11.19 -15.00 -18.08
#